data_AF-A0A395XXL5-F1
#
_entry.id   AF-A0A395XXL5-F1
#
_cell.length_a   1.000
_cell.length_b   1.000
_cell.length_c   1.000
_cell.angle_alpha   90.00
_cell.angle_beta   90.00
_cell.angle_gamma   90.00
#
_symmetry.space_group_name_H-M   'P 1'
#
loop_
_entity.id
_entity.type
_entity.pdbx_description
1 polymer ?
#
loop_
_entity_poly.entity_id
_entity_poly.type
_entity_poly.pdbx_seq_one_letter_code
_entity_poly.pdbx_strand_id
1 'polypeptide(L)'
;MSIRVETTYLATCDYPDCHMNYVTLESTEEDAILEVIDNGEWLCLFTGDNKPRFFCPAHLRYVQNSRHGWSNVFYDSNSPYTQTTSHALNRYYEDMSTPQPLPKLQCDSTILAVLANEN
;
A
#
# COMPACT_ATOMS: atom_id res chain seq x y z
N MET A 1 -22.06 -24.54 16.96
CA MET A 1 -22.02 -23.11 16.60
C MET A 1 -20.69 -22.57 17.10
N SER A 2 -19.74 -22.28 16.20
CA SER A 2 -18.47 -21.66 16.58
C SER A 2 -18.67 -20.15 16.55
N ILE A 3 -18.52 -19.49 17.68
CA ILE A 3 -18.55 -18.02 17.76
C ILE A 3 -17.19 -17.58 17.19
N ARG A 4 -17.19 -17.08 15.95
CA ARG A 4 -16.02 -16.37 15.43
C ARG A 4 -16.01 -15.01 16.11
N VAL A 5 -14.97 -14.75 16.91
CA VAL A 5 -14.75 -13.43 17.51
C VAL A 5 -14.07 -12.61 16.42
N GLU A 6 -14.80 -11.70 15.80
CA GLU A 6 -14.24 -10.74 14.87
C GLU A 6 -13.52 -9.64 15.68
N THR A 7 -12.28 -9.37 15.31
CA THR A 7 -11.48 -8.29 15.91
C THR A 7 -11.44 -7.13 14.92
N THR A 8 -11.62 -5.92 15.42
CA THR A 8 -11.49 -4.73 14.59
C THR A 8 -10.01 -4.37 14.45
N TYR A 9 -9.51 -4.35 13.23
CA TYR A 9 -8.17 -3.88 12.91
C TYR A 9 -8.25 -2.53 12.20
N LEU A 10 -7.27 -1.67 12.47
CA LEU A 10 -7.20 -0.32 11.92
C LEU A 10 -5.89 -0.17 11.16
N ALA A 11 -5.98 -0.07 9.84
CA ALA A 11 -4.87 0.39 9.03
C ALA A 11 -4.85 1.92 9.04
N THR A 12 -3.73 2.51 9.43
CA THR A 12 -3.51 3.96 9.43
C THR A 12 -2.50 4.31 8.36
N CYS A 13 -2.73 5.41 7.64
CA CYS A 13 -1.79 5.89 6.65
C CYS A 13 -0.49 6.37 7.32
N ASP A 14 0.65 5.79 6.94
CA ASP A 14 1.98 6.13 7.45
C ASP A 14 2.59 7.37 6.76
N TYR A 15 1.88 7.97 5.80
CA TYR A 15 2.33 9.24 5.21
C TYR A 15 2.29 10.35 6.28
N PRO A 16 3.37 11.13 6.48
CA PRO A 16 3.40 12.18 7.51
C PRO A 16 2.24 13.17 7.36
N ASP A 17 1.64 13.55 8.50
CA ASP A 17 0.47 14.44 8.59
C ASP A 17 -0.80 13.91 7.88
N CYS A 18 -0.81 12.64 7.46
CA CYS A 18 -2.03 11.98 6.98
C CYS A 18 -2.73 11.28 8.14
N HIS A 19 -4.05 11.46 8.23
CA HIS A 19 -4.89 10.87 9.28
C HIS A 19 -5.97 9.95 8.71
N MET A 20 -5.80 9.52 7.46
CA MET A 20 -6.72 8.55 6.87
C MET A 20 -6.51 7.18 7.50
N ASN A 21 -7.63 6.56 7.83
CA ASN A 21 -7.69 5.22 8.40
C ASN A 21 -8.63 4.34 7.58
N TYR A 22 -8.41 3.04 7.66
CA TYR A 22 -9.26 2.02 7.09
C TYR A 22 -9.51 0.93 8.12
N VAL A 23 -10.77 0.58 8.32
CA VAL A 23 -11.21 -0.35 9.35
C VAL A 23 -11.56 -1.67 8.69
N THR A 24 -10.94 -2.75 9.15
CA THR A 24 -11.25 -4.11 8.73
C THR A 24 -11.78 -4.91 9.91
N LEU A 25 -12.61 -5.92 9.62
CA LEU A 25 -13.20 -6.81 10.60
C LEU A 25 -12.75 -8.23 10.29
N GLU A 26 -11.63 -8.62 10.89
CA GLU A 26 -11.00 -9.90 10.59
C GLU A 26 -10.72 -10.71 11.84
N SER A 27 -10.46 -12.00 11.65
CA SER A 27 -10.15 -12.90 12.76
C SER A 27 -8.71 -12.71 13.25
N THR A 28 -7.80 -12.32 12.36
CA THR A 28 -6.38 -12.14 12.64
C THR A 28 -5.84 -10.85 12.00
N GLU A 29 -4.70 -10.37 12.49
CA GLU A 29 -4.00 -9.21 11.91
C GLU A 29 -3.49 -9.52 10.50
N GLU A 30 -3.01 -10.74 10.26
CA GLU A 30 -2.57 -11.17 8.93
C GLU A 30 -3.71 -11.13 7.91
N ASP A 31 -4.91 -11.63 8.27
CA ASP A 31 -6.10 -11.56 7.41
C ASP A 31 -6.50 -10.10 7.15
N ALA A 32 -6.41 -9.23 8.16
CA ALA A 32 -6.66 -7.80 8.00
C ALA A 32 -5.69 -7.14 7.02
N ILE A 33 -4.40 -7.44 7.11
CA ILE A 33 -3.37 -6.93 6.19
C ILE A 33 -3.65 -7.42 4.76
N LEU A 34 -3.99 -8.71 4.61
CA LEU A 34 -4.34 -9.29 3.31
C LEU A 34 -5.56 -8.63 2.69
N GLU A 35 -6.59 -8.32 3.49
CA GLU A 35 -7.79 -7.61 3.00
C GLU A 35 -7.41 -6.22 2.47
N VAL A 36 -6.57 -5.46 3.18
CA VAL A 36 -6.09 -4.14 2.71
C VAL A 36 -5.29 -4.27 1.39
N ILE A 37 -4.46 -5.30 1.28
CA ILE A 37 -3.67 -5.59 0.08
C ILE A 37 -4.59 -5.96 -1.10
N ASP A 38 -5.52 -6.88 -0.89
CA ASP A 38 -6.40 -7.44 -1.93
C ASP A 38 -7.44 -6.43 -2.44
N ASN A 39 -7.85 -5.49 -1.58
CA ASN A 39 -8.69 -4.36 -1.97
C ASN A 39 -8.01 -3.52 -3.07
N GLY A 40 -6.67 -3.43 -3.03
CA GLY A 40 -5.88 -2.75 -4.05
C GLY A 40 -6.07 -1.22 -4.08
N GLU A 41 -6.83 -0.66 -3.14
CA GLU A 41 -7.00 0.79 -2.96
C GLU A 41 -5.92 1.42 -2.08
N TRP A 42 -5.21 0.62 -1.29
CA TRP A 42 -4.12 1.08 -0.43
C TRP A 42 -2.80 0.47 -0.89
N LEU A 43 -1.72 1.24 -0.75
CA LEU A 43 -0.37 0.71 -0.91
C LEU A 43 0.07 0.09 0.41
N CYS A 44 0.51 -1.16 0.37
CA CYS A 44 1.14 -1.83 1.49
C CYS A 44 2.55 -2.27 1.07
N LEU A 45 3.57 -1.80 1.79
CA LEU A 45 4.96 -2.21 1.60
C LEU A 45 5.54 -2.67 2.93
N PHE A 46 6.47 -3.62 2.91
CA PHE A 46 7.10 -4.13 4.13
C PHE A 46 8.50 -3.54 4.30
N THR A 47 8.81 -3.14 5.53
CA THR A 47 10.14 -2.70 5.93
C THR A 47 10.98 -3.88 6.44
N GLY A 48 12.27 -3.64 6.73
CA GLY A 48 13.20 -4.69 7.19
C GLY A 48 12.80 -5.35 8.53
N ASP A 49 11.92 -4.72 9.29
CA ASP A 49 11.29 -5.25 10.51
C ASP A 49 10.10 -6.19 10.23
N ASN A 50 9.80 -6.44 8.95
CA ASN A 50 8.68 -7.24 8.47
C ASN A 50 7.30 -6.73 8.92
N LYS A 51 7.17 -5.43 9.22
CA LYS A 51 5.87 -4.80 9.48
C LYS A 51 5.37 -4.05 8.24
N PRO A 52 4.05 -4.05 7.99
CA PRO A 52 3.48 -3.33 6.87
C PRO A 52 3.55 -1.81 7.13
N ARG A 53 3.78 -1.03 6.07
CA ARG A 53 3.51 0.40 6.01
C ARG A 53 2.43 0.64 4.97
N PHE A 54 1.39 1.35 5.39
CA PHE A 54 0.19 1.59 4.62
C PHE A 54 0.14 3.02 4.11
N PHE A 55 -0.22 3.20 2.84
CA PHE A 55 -0.45 4.52 2.27
C PHE A 55 -1.80 4.57 1.57
N CYS A 56 -2.62 5.53 2.00
CA CYS A 56 -4.02 5.62 1.59
C CYS A 56 -4.17 6.09 0.12
N PRO A 57 -5.36 5.92 -0.48
CA PRO A 57 -5.72 6.40 -1.82
C PRO A 57 -5.24 7.81 -2.16
N ALA A 58 -5.22 8.74 -1.20
CA ALA A 58 -4.80 10.12 -1.42
C ALA A 58 -3.34 10.25 -1.91
N HIS A 59 -2.50 9.26 -1.63
CA HIS A 59 -1.08 9.24 -2.01
C HIS A 59 -0.78 8.39 -3.24
N LEU A 60 -1.81 7.83 -3.90
CA LEU A 60 -1.64 6.90 -5.02
C LEU A 60 -1.88 7.56 -6.38
N ARG A 61 -1.29 6.96 -7.43
CA ARG A 61 -1.51 7.33 -8.83
C ARG A 61 -2.75 6.66 -9.35
N TYR A 62 -3.61 7.46 -9.97
CA TYR A 62 -4.76 6.99 -10.71
C TYR A 62 -4.64 7.37 -12.18
N VAL A 63 -5.11 6.49 -13.05
CA VAL A 63 -5.33 6.77 -14.46
C VAL A 63 -6.81 6.70 -14.77
N GLN A 64 -7.27 7.60 -15.62
CA GLN A 64 -8.64 7.57 -16.11
C GLN A 64 -8.76 6.48 -17.16
N ASN A 65 -9.60 5.49 -16.89
CA ASN A 65 -9.84 4.39 -17.81
C ASN A 65 -11.21 4.58 -18.47
N SER A 66 -11.28 4.47 -19.80
CA SER A 66 -12.43 4.86 -20.61
C SER A 66 -13.71 4.02 -20.37
N ARG A 67 -13.60 2.93 -19.59
CA ARG A 67 -14.71 2.02 -19.26
C ARG A 67 -15.06 1.91 -17.78
N HIS A 68 -14.18 2.33 -16.86
CA HIS A 68 -14.29 1.97 -15.43
C HIS A 68 -13.97 3.10 -14.43
N GLY A 69 -13.95 4.37 -14.86
CA GLY A 69 -13.61 5.48 -13.96
C GLY A 69 -12.10 5.59 -13.71
N TRP A 70 -11.71 6.09 -12.54
CA TRP A 70 -10.31 6.20 -12.13
C TRP A 70 -9.85 4.87 -11.52
N SER A 71 -8.74 4.32 -12.00
CA SER A 71 -8.14 3.09 -11.47
C SER A 71 -6.71 3.32 -11.02
N ASN A 72 -6.27 2.62 -9.97
CA ASN A 72 -4.89 2.66 -9.53
C ASN A 72 -3.93 2.20 -10.64
N VAL A 73 -2.76 2.85 -10.70
CA VAL A 73 -1.64 2.39 -11.53
C VAL A 73 -0.81 1.45 -10.67
N PHE A 74 -0.66 0.21 -11.09
CA PHE A 74 0.13 -0.79 -10.34
C PHE A 74 1.58 -0.81 -10.79
N TYR A 75 2.47 -1.18 -9.89
CA TYR A 75 3.89 -1.37 -10.18
C TYR A 75 4.09 -2.53 -11.16
N ASP A 76 4.92 -2.33 -12.16
CA ASP A 76 5.40 -3.39 -13.06
C ASP A 76 6.87 -3.12 -13.41
N SER A 77 7.75 -4.03 -12.99
CA SER A 77 9.20 -3.95 -13.22
C SER A 77 9.57 -4.04 -14.71
N ASN A 78 8.70 -4.58 -15.57
CA ASN A 78 8.96 -4.69 -17.00
C ASN A 78 8.57 -3.43 -17.78
N SER A 79 7.87 -2.49 -17.15
CA SER A 79 7.39 -1.27 -17.81
C SER A 79 7.96 -0.03 -17.11
N PRO A 80 8.78 0.79 -17.80
CA PRO A 80 9.41 1.97 -17.20
C PRO A 80 8.39 3.06 -16.82
N TYR A 81 7.17 3.01 -17.38
CA TYR A 81 6.09 3.97 -17.07
C TYR A 81 5.35 3.63 -15.78
N THR A 82 5.55 2.42 -15.26
CA THR A 82 4.90 1.86 -14.07
C THR A 82 5.93 1.50 -13.00
N GLN A 83 7.05 2.20 -12.99
CA GLN A 83 8.02 2.18 -11.92
C GLN A 83 7.98 3.49 -11.14
N THR A 84 8.54 3.48 -9.93
CA THR A 84 8.76 4.71 -9.18
C THR A 84 9.96 5.45 -9.75
N THR A 85 10.09 6.74 -9.42
CA THR A 85 11.25 7.54 -9.84
C THR A 85 12.53 7.16 -9.12
N SER A 86 12.42 6.44 -7.99
CA SER A 86 13.53 6.04 -7.16
C SER A 86 13.80 4.54 -7.29
N HIS A 87 15.00 4.19 -7.75
CA HIS A 87 15.46 2.80 -7.76
C HIS A 87 15.43 2.18 -6.34
N ALA A 88 15.68 2.98 -5.30
CA ALA A 88 15.62 2.47 -3.93
C ALA A 88 14.20 2.06 -3.53
N LEU A 89 13.18 2.82 -3.96
CA LEU A 89 11.79 2.50 -3.69
C LEU A 89 11.31 1.30 -4.52
N ASN A 90 11.75 1.16 -5.78
CA ASN A 90 11.44 -0.01 -6.61
C ASN A 90 11.81 -1.35 -5.95
N ARG A 91 12.90 -1.40 -5.16
CA ARG A 91 13.28 -2.63 -4.45
C ARG A 91 12.21 -3.12 -3.46
N TYR A 92 11.55 -2.20 -2.76
CA TYR A 92 10.44 -2.56 -1.86
C TYR A 92 9.25 -3.16 -2.61
N TYR A 93 9.06 -2.81 -3.88
CA TYR A 93 8.03 -3.41 -4.72
C TYR A 93 8.43 -4.78 -5.28
N GLU A 94 9.71 -4.96 -5.61
CA GLU A 94 10.24 -6.23 -6.12
C GLU A 94 10.15 -7.37 -5.10
N ASP A 95 10.18 -7.03 -3.80
CA ASP A 95 10.01 -7.98 -2.71
C ASP A 95 8.54 -8.40 -2.49
N MET A 96 7.58 -7.74 -3.15
CA MET A 96 6.15 -8.02 -2.98
C MET A 96 5.68 -9.14 -3.91
N SER A 97 4.94 -10.10 -3.35
CA SER A 97 4.30 -11.17 -4.14
C SER A 97 3.00 -10.72 -4.81
N THR A 98 2.39 -9.64 -4.34
CA THR A 98 1.14 -9.08 -4.85
C THR A 98 1.39 -7.74 -5.53
N PRO A 99 0.76 -7.45 -6.68
CA PRO A 99 0.88 -6.16 -7.34
C PRO A 99 0.41 -5.02 -6.42
N GLN A 100 1.30 -4.07 -6.15
CA GLN A 100 1.01 -2.90 -5.31
C GLN A 100 0.77 -1.64 -6.17
N PRO A 101 -0.12 -0.73 -5.75
CA PRO A 101 -0.34 0.52 -6.45
C PRO A 101 0.87 1.46 -6.32
N LEU A 102 1.08 2.30 -7.33
CA LEU A 102 2.15 3.28 -7.35
C LEU A 102 1.79 4.53 -6.56
N PRO A 103 2.73 5.13 -5.84
CA PRO A 103 2.50 6.39 -5.16
C PRO A 103 2.60 7.54 -6.15
N LYS A 104 1.94 8.67 -5.89
CA LYS A 104 2.12 9.91 -6.69
C LYS A 104 3.60 10.27 -6.75
N LEU A 105 4.06 10.79 -7.90
CA LEU A 105 5.46 11.18 -8.12
C LEU A 105 6.02 12.07 -6.99
N GLN A 106 5.21 12.99 -6.49
CA GLN A 106 5.56 13.89 -5.38
C GLN A 106 5.62 13.23 -4.00
N CYS A 107 5.12 12.00 -3.87
CA CYS A 107 5.11 11.21 -2.64
C CYS A 107 6.25 10.18 -2.59
N ASP A 108 6.89 9.84 -3.72
CA ASP A 108 7.93 8.81 -3.82
C ASP A 108 9.05 9.02 -2.77
N SER A 109 9.57 10.23 -2.61
CA SER A 109 10.67 10.53 -1.67
C SER A 109 10.25 10.43 -0.21
N THR A 110 9.05 10.92 0.13
CA THR A 110 8.52 10.86 1.50
C THR A 110 8.22 9.43 1.90
N ILE A 111 7.60 8.64 1.01
CA ILE A 111 7.31 7.23 1.26
C ILE A 111 8.60 6.45 1.43
N LEU A 112 9.60 6.68 0.57
CA LEU A 112 10.92 6.07 0.74
C LEU A 112 11.56 6.45 2.08
N ALA A 113 11.42 7.71 2.52
CA ALA A 113 11.93 8.13 3.82
C ALA A 113 11.23 7.42 4.98
N VAL A 114 9.90 7.25 4.92
CA VAL A 114 9.13 6.46 5.90
C VAL A 114 9.64 5.02 5.95
N LEU A 115 9.85 4.39 4.78
CA LEU A 115 10.34 3.01 4.69
C LEU A 115 11.80 2.84 5.12
N ALA A 116 12.62 3.89 5.02
CA ALA A 116 14.05 3.87 5.35
C ALA A 116 14.36 4.29 6.80
N ASN A 117 13.50 5.10 7.42
CA ASN A 117 13.72 5.68 8.76
C ASN A 117 13.56 4.67 9.91
N GLU A 118 13.21 3.42 9.64
CA GLU A 118 13.01 2.39 10.67
C GLU A 118 14.16 1.37 10.78
N ASN A 119 15.37 1.76 10.33
CA ASN A 119 16.63 1.03 10.56
C ASN A 119 17.48 1.69 11.65
#